data_AF-D7FN73-F1
#
_entry.id   AF-D7FN73-F1
#
_cell.length_a   1.000
_cell.length_b   1.000
_cell.length_c   1.000
_cell.angle_alpha   90.00
_cell.angle_beta   90.00
_cell.angle_gamma   90.00
#
_symmetry.space_group_name_H-M   'P 1'
#
loop_
_entity.id
_entity.type
_entity.pdbx_description
1 polymer ?
#
loop_
_entity_poly.entity_id
_entity_poly.type
_entity_poly.pdbx_seq_one_letter_code
_entity_poly.pdbx_strand_id
1 'polypeptide(L)' 'METLRFGKSLMSLGFAPHRSINIIGFNSAEWFIANMGAIAAGGIAAGIYTSNLPEGGIRHAPN' A
#
# COMPACT_ATOMS: atom_id res chain seq x y z
N MET A 1 -13.07 -4.26 -7.22
CA MET A 1 -12.32 -4.63 -8.44
C MET A 1 -10.86 -4.21 -8.32
N GLU A 2 -10.55 -2.95 -7.99
CA GLU A 2 -9.17 -2.44 -7.91
C GLU A 2 -8.26 -3.10 -6.86
N THR A 3 -8.78 -3.40 -5.67
CA THR A 3 -8.02 -4.11 -4.62
C THR A 3 -7.51 -5.48 -5.10
N LEU A 4 -8.35 -6.24 -5.80
CA LEU A 4 -7.98 -7.55 -6.35
C LEU A 4 -7.00 -7.42 -7.53
N ARG A 5 -7.10 -6.34 -8.33
CA ARG A 5 -6.12 -6.05 -9.38
C ARG A 5 -4.75 -5.78 -8.76
N PHE A 6 -4.69 -4.90 -7.76
CA PHE A 6 -3.46 -4.62 -7.01
C PHE A 6 -2.85 -5.90 -6.42
N GLY A 7 -3.67 -6.73 -5.75
CA GLY A 7 -3.22 -8.00 -5.17
C GLY A 7 -2.65 -8.98 -6.21
N LYS A 8 -3.33 -9.15 -7.35
CA LYS A 8 -2.83 -9.98 -8.47
C LYS A 8 -1.53 -9.44 -9.05
N SER A 9 -1.41 -8.12 -9.21
CA SER A 9 -0.15 -7.48 -9.64
C SER A 9 0.97 -7.74 -8.63
N LEU A 10 0.69 -7.64 -7.33
CA LEU A 10 1.65 -7.93 -6.27
C LEU A 10 2.15 -9.39 -6.37
N MET A 11 1.23 -10.36 -6.50
CA MET A 11 1.57 -11.77 -6.67
C MET A 11 2.39 -12.02 -7.95
N SER A 12 2.09 -11.30 -9.04
CA SER A 12 2.85 -11.41 -10.30
C SER A 12 4.32 -10.97 -10.17
N LEU A 13 4.63 -10.14 -9.17
CA LEU A 13 5.99 -9.73 -8.82
C LEU A 13 6.67 -10.70 -7.84
N GLY A 14 6.08 -11.87 -7.58
CA GLY A 14 6.62 -12.88 -6.67
C GLY A 14 6.31 -12.62 -5.19
N PHE A 15 5.33 -11.76 -4.89
CA PHE A 15 4.90 -11.55 -3.51
C PHE A 15 4.23 -12.81 -2.95
N ALA A 16 4.88 -13.44 -1.98
CA ALA A 16 4.41 -14.65 -1.33
C ALA A 16 3.49 -14.33 -0.13
N PRO A 17 2.59 -15.27 0.26
CA PRO A 17 1.80 -15.14 1.48
C PRO A 17 2.66 -14.82 2.71
N HIS A 18 2.10 -14.05 3.63
CA HIS A 18 2.72 -13.63 4.90
C HIS A 18 3.95 -12.72 4.75
N ARG A 19 4.33 -12.34 3.52
CA ARG A 19 5.25 -11.23 3.30
C ARG A 19 4.55 -9.90 3.60
N SER A 20 5.36 -8.87 3.79
CA SER A 20 4.87 -7.55 4.19
C SER A 20 5.19 -6.49 3.16
N ILE A 21 4.32 -5.50 3.04
CA ILE A 21 4.59 -4.25 2.34
C ILE A 21 4.44 -3.09 3.31
N ASN A 22 5.21 -2.02 3.08
CA ASN A 22 5.01 -0.73 3.73
C ASN A 22 4.23 0.19 2.78
N ILE A 23 3.20 0.84 3.29
CA ILE A 23 2.35 1.76 2.52
C ILE A 23 2.48 3.13 3.14
N ILE A 24 3.01 4.08 2.37
CA ILE A 24 3.08 5.47 2.76
C ILE A 24 2.20 6.30 1.83
N GLY A 25 1.33 7.12 2.41
CA GLY A 25 0.38 7.93 1.65
C GLY A 25 -0.61 8.63 2.57
N PHE A 26 -1.33 9.61 2.02
CA PHE A 26 -2.44 10.24 2.70
C PHE A 26 -3.64 9.29 2.80
N ASN A 27 -4.69 9.70 3.52
CA ASN A 27 -5.96 9.00 3.50
C ASN A 27 -6.64 9.19 2.13
N SER A 28 -6.30 8.32 1.18
CA SER A 28 -6.76 8.36 -0.20
C SER A 28 -7.20 6.97 -0.68
N ALA A 29 -7.84 6.94 -1.85
CA ALA A 29 -8.29 5.69 -2.45
C ALA A 29 -7.11 4.74 -2.75
N GLU A 30 -5.96 5.27 -3.18
CA GLU A 30 -4.74 4.52 -3.48
C GLU A 30 -4.23 3.79 -2.23
N TRP A 31 -4.21 4.49 -1.09
CA TRP A 31 -3.80 3.88 0.18
C TRP A 31 -4.72 2.72 0.56
N PHE A 32 -6.04 2.94 0.46
CA PHE A 32 -7.03 1.91 0.75
C PHE A 32 -6.92 0.71 -0.20
N ILE A 33 -6.74 0.97 -1.50
CA ILE A 33 -6.57 -0.06 -2.53
C ILE A 33 -5.34 -0.91 -2.25
N ALA A 34 -4.20 -0.28 -1.93
CA ALA A 34 -2.96 -0.98 -1.60
C ALA A 34 -3.09 -1.81 -0.32
N ASN A 35 -3.70 -1.26 0.74
CA ASN A 35 -3.90 -1.94 2.02
C ASN A 35 -4.75 -3.20 1.85
N MET A 36 -5.95 -3.05 1.26
CA MET A 36 -6.86 -4.18 1.06
C MET A 36 -6.35 -5.15 0.00
N GLY A 37 -5.65 -4.67 -1.03
CA GLY A 37 -5.06 -5.52 -2.07
C GLY A 37 -3.91 -6.39 -1.56
N ALA A 38 -3.08 -5.87 -0.67
CA ALA A 38 -2.05 -6.66 0.01
C ALA A 38 -2.65 -7.74 0.92
N ILE A 39 -3.69 -7.41 1.69
CA ILE A 39 -4.43 -8.38 2.51
C ILE A 39 -5.06 -9.46 1.62
N ALA A 40 -5.69 -9.07 0.50
CA ALA A 40 -6.28 -10.01 -0.45
C ALA A 40 -5.25 -10.94 -1.11
N ALA A 41 -3.98 -10.51 -1.25
CA ALA A 41 -2.87 -11.35 -1.69
C ALA A 41 -2.30 -12.26 -0.59
N GLY A 42 -2.90 -12.28 0.61
CA GLY A 42 -2.43 -13.05 1.77
C GLY A 42 -1.24 -12.41 2.49
N GLY A 43 -0.95 -11.13 2.23
CA GLY A 43 0.15 -10.38 2.83
C GLY A 43 -0.24 -9.58 4.07
N ILE A 44 0.76 -8.91 4.63
CA ILE A 44 0.64 -7.99 5.77
C ILE A 44 0.89 -6.57 5.28
N ALA A 45 -0.08 -5.68 5.44
CA ALA A 45 0.06 -4.27 5.12
C ALA A 45 0.47 -3.49 6.37
N ALA A 46 1.60 -2.77 6.30
CA ALA A 46 2.04 -1.85 7.34
C ALA A 46 1.91 -0.40 6.86
N GLY A 47 0.99 0.35 7.46
CA GLY A 47 0.78 1.76 7.13
C GLY A 47 1.82 2.66 7.80
N ILE A 48 2.31 3.66 7.07
CA ILE A 48 3.18 4.73 7.57
C ILE A 48 2.49 6.07 7.32
N TYR A 49 2.23 6.82 8.40
CA TYR A 49 1.70 8.17 8.28
C TYR A 49 2.73 9.11 7.67
N THR A 50 2.28 9.98 6.77
CA THR A 50 3.14 10.95 6.09
C THR A 50 3.84 11.91 7.07
N SER A 51 3.20 12.18 8.21
CA SER A 51 3.73 12.99 9.32
C SER A 51 4.94 12.38 10.04
N ASN A 52 5.21 11.08 9.84
CA ASN A 52 6.34 10.41 10.49
C ASN A 52 7.66 10.57 9.72
N LEU A 53 7.64 11.27 8.58
CA LEU A 53 8.84 11.53 7.79
C LEU A 53 9.61 12.76 8.29
N PRO A 54 10.92 12.85 8.02
CA PRO A 54 11.70 14.06 8.26
C PRO A 54 11.07 15.29 7.57
N GLU A 55 11.32 16.48 8.12
CA GLU A 55 10.87 17.74 7.50
C GLU A 55 11.30 17.80 6.02
N GLY A 56 10.32 17.78 5.10
CA GLY A 56 10.61 17.61 3.65
C GLY A 56 10.03 16.34 3.01
N GLY A 57 9.57 15.37 3.81
CA GLY A 57 8.90 14.16 3.32
C GLY A 57 7.64 14.45 2.48
N ILE A 58 7.18 13.46 1.71
CA ILE A 58 6.11 13.56 0.67
C ILE A 58 5.13 14.72 0.86
N ARG A 59 5.43 15.87 0.23
CA ARG A 59 4.66 17.11 0.39
C ARG A 59 3.45 17.23 -0.52
N HIS A 60 3.33 16.38 -1.54
CA HIS A 60 2.25 16.48 -2.52
C HIS A 60 1.88 15.09 -3.06
N ALA A 61 0.71 14.59 -2.69
CA ALA A 61 -0.05 13.72 -3.57
C ALA A 61 -1.06 14.63 -4.29
N PRO A 62 -1.10 14.66 -5.63
CA PRO A 62 -2.18 15.34 -6.34
C PRO A 62 -3.48 14.59 -6.03
N ASN A 63 -4.46 15.30 -5.47
CA ASN A 63 -5.85 14.85 -5.44
C ASN A 63 -6.44 14.93 -6.84
#